data_AF-A0A8K0CKF9-F1
#
_entry.id   AF-A0A8K0CKF9-F1
#
_cell.length_a   1.000
_cell.length_b   1.000
_cell.length_c   1.000
_cell.angle_alpha   90.00
_cell.angle_beta   90.00
_cell.angle_gamma   90.00
#
_symmetry.space_group_name_H-M   'P 1'
#
loop_
_entity.id
_entity.type
_entity.pdbx_description
1 polymer ?
#
loop_
_entity_poly.entity_id
_entity_poly.type
_entity_poly.pdbx_seq_one_letter_code
_entity_poly.pdbx_strand_id
1 'polypeptide(L)' 'ENRHKLDETLVRTKGIISFMVDLERKRCAVRVGPNLSIKTLVSKIKNTCGMKPYLVICNSDNIE' A
#
# COMPACT_ATOMS: atom_id res chain seq x y z
N GLU A 1 -2.94 16.68 4.53
CA GLU A 1 -2.66 16.61 3.08
C GLU A 1 -2.08 15.27 2.62
N ASN A 2 -0.95 14.84 3.19
CA ASN A 2 -0.25 13.59 2.85
C ASN A 2 -1.12 12.32 2.95
N ARG A 3 -2.01 12.25 3.94
CA ARG A 3 -2.94 11.12 4.12
C ARG A 3 -3.94 11.01 2.96
N HIS A 4 -4.53 12.12 2.53
CA HIS A 4 -5.54 12.12 1.47
C HIS A 4 -4.93 11.68 0.13
N LYS A 5 -3.72 12.13 -0.18
CA LYS A 5 -2.96 11.69 -1.37
C LYS A 5 -2.67 10.19 -1.34
N LEU A 6 -2.33 9.63 -0.18
CA LEU A 6 -2.12 8.19 -0.03
C LEU A 6 -3.41 7.41 -0.25
N ASP A 7 -4.48 7.79 0.43
CA ASP A 7 -5.78 7.11 0.33
C ASP A 7 -6.30 7.13 -1.11
N GLU A 8 -6.23 8.29 -1.79
CA GLU A 8 -6.62 8.41 -3.19
C GLU A 8 -5.74 7.54 -4.11
N THR A 9 -4.43 7.49 -3.88
CA THR A 9 -3.51 6.65 -4.65
C THR A 9 -3.84 5.16 -4.47
N LEU A 10 -4.16 4.73 -3.26
CA LEU A 10 -4.54 3.36 -2.96
C LEU A 10 -5.88 3.00 -3.61
N VAL A 11 -6.91 3.85 -3.46
CA VAL A 11 -8.23 3.64 -4.09
C VAL A 11 -8.13 3.54 -5.61
N ARG A 12 -7.32 4.40 -6.25
CA ARG A 12 -7.13 4.40 -7.71
C ARG A 12 -6.21 3.27 -8.21
N THR A 13 -5.58 2.49 -7.33
CA THR A 13 -4.65 1.44 -7.74
C THR A 13 -5.37 0.12 -7.98
N LYS A 14 -5.47 -0.27 -9.25
CA LYS A 14 -6.02 -1.56 -9.66
C LYS A 14 -5.28 -2.70 -8.97
N GLY A 15 -6.05 -3.63 -8.41
CA GLY A 15 -5.52 -4.80 -7.69
C GLY A 15 -5.35 -4.59 -6.18
N ILE A 16 -5.69 -3.42 -5.63
CA ILE A 16 -5.88 -3.28 -4.18
C ILE A 16 -7.29 -3.76 -3.83
N ILE A 17 -7.39 -4.64 -2.82
CA ILE A 17 -8.65 -5.20 -2.32
C ILE A 17 -9.15 -4.35 -1.15
N SER A 18 -8.27 -4.06 -0.20
CA SER A 18 -8.57 -3.22 0.97
C SER A 18 -7.29 -2.63 1.54
N PHE A 19 -7.41 -1.53 2.28
CA PHE A 19 -6.29 -0.97 3.02
C PHE A 19 -6.75 -0.36 4.35
N MET A 20 -5.84 -0.30 5.30
CA MET A 20 -6.02 0.35 6.59
C MET A 20 -4.77 1.15 6.90
N VAL A 21 -4.95 2.39 7.32
CA VAL A 21 -3.83 3.28 7.65
C VAL A 21 -4.00 3.75 9.08
N ASP A 22 -3.04 3.35 9.90
CA ASP A 22 -2.89 3.71 11.30
C ASP A 22 -1.89 4.86 11.38
N LEU A 23 -2.39 6.05 11.72
CA LEU A 23 -1.58 7.27 11.80
C LEU A 23 -0.75 7.33 13.09
N GLU A 24 -1.24 6.76 14.18
CA GLU A 24 -0.53 6.74 15.46
C GLU A 24 0.73 5.89 15.34
N ARG A 25 0.60 4.72 14.71
CA ARG A 25 1.73 3.80 14.47
C ARG A 25 2.49 4.09 13.18
N LYS A 26 2.02 5.05 12.36
CA LYS A 26 2.55 5.36 11.02
C LYS A 26 2.65 4.11 10.13
N ARG A 27 1.62 3.27 10.14
CA ARG A 27 1.55 2.00 9.41
C ARG A 27 0.43 2.02 8.38
N CYS A 28 0.68 1.36 7.25
CA CYS A 28 -0.33 1.09 6.23
C CYS A 28 -0.34 -0.41 5.95
N ALA A 29 -1.46 -1.06 6.22
CA ALA A 29 -1.73 -2.43 5.85
C ALA A 29 -2.52 -2.43 4.54
N VAL A 30 -2.04 -3.14 3.53
CA VAL A 30 -2.69 -3.23 2.22
C VAL A 30 -2.88 -4.69 1.87
N ARG A 31 -4.12 -5.06 1.51
CA ARG A 31 -4.41 -6.34 0.86
C ARG A 31 -4.38 -6.13 -0.64
N VAL A 32 -3.50 -6.85 -1.31
CA VAL A 32 -3.32 -6.82 -2.76
C VAL A 32 -3.81 -8.13 -3.36
N GLY A 33 -4.43 -8.05 -4.52
CA GLY A 33 -4.76 -9.21 -5.33
C GLY A 33 -3.51 -9.80 -6.00
N PRO A 34 -3.62 -11.02 -6.55
CA PRO A 34 -2.47 -11.80 -7.03
C PRO A 34 -1.70 -11.12 -8.17
N ASN A 35 -2.36 -10.26 -8.94
CA ASN A 35 -1.77 -9.59 -10.10
C ASN A 35 -1.04 -8.28 -9.77
N LEU A 36 -1.11 -7.80 -8.52
CA LEU A 36 -0.45 -6.55 -8.12
C LEU A 36 0.83 -6.85 -7.35
N SER A 37 1.96 -6.57 -7.98
CA SER A 37 3.25 -6.70 -7.31
C SER A 37 3.45 -5.61 -6.25
N ILE A 38 4.02 -6.01 -5.12
CA ILE A 38 4.33 -5.11 -4.00
C ILE A 38 5.33 -4.03 -4.44
N LYS A 39 6.30 -4.40 -5.29
CA LYS A 39 7.28 -3.46 -5.85
C LYS A 39 6.61 -2.37 -6.67
N THR A 40 5.62 -2.73 -7.51
CA THR A 40 4.84 -1.76 -8.30
C THR A 40 4.06 -0.81 -7.39
N LEU A 41 3.41 -1.35 -6.36
CA LEU A 41 2.65 -0.55 -5.39
C LEU A 41 3.55 0.46 -4.65
N VAL A 42 4.68 0.00 -4.12
CA VAL A 42 5.63 0.85 -3.38
C VAL A 42 6.21 1.95 -4.29
N SER A 43 6.60 1.61 -5.51
CA SER A 43 7.06 2.60 -6.49
C SER A 43 6.00 3.66 -6.80
N LYS A 44 4.74 3.24 -6.93
CA LYS A 44 3.63 4.17 -7.19
C LYS A 44 3.40 5.12 -6.03
N ILE A 45 3.37 4.60 -4.79
CA ILE A 45 3.24 5.43 -3.58
C ILE A 45 4.41 6.42 -3.47
N LYS A 46 5.64 5.98 -3.77
CA LYS A 46 6.82 6.86 -3.76
C LYS A 46 6.68 7.99 -4.77
N ASN A 47 6.31 7.68 -6.01
CA ASN A 47 6.28 8.66 -7.09
C ASN A 47 5.08 9.61 -6.99
N THR A 48 3.93 9.15 -6.50
CA THR A 48 2.70 9.96 -6.42
C THR A 48 2.58 10.70 -5.10
N CYS A 49 2.94 10.05 -3.98
CA CYS A 49 2.75 10.63 -2.65
C CYS A 49 4.04 11.21 -2.05
N GLY A 50 5.20 10.98 -2.68
CA GLY A 50 6.50 11.36 -2.11
C GLY A 50 6.86 10.56 -0.86
N MET A 51 6.16 9.45 -0.59
CA MET A 51 6.33 8.64 0.62
C MET A 51 7.17 7.41 0.34
N LYS A 52 8.13 7.13 1.21
CA LYS A 52 8.91 5.88 1.17
C LYS A 52 8.60 5.05 2.42
N PRO A 53 8.14 3.80 2.28
CA PRO A 53 8.00 2.93 3.43
C PRO A 53 9.39 2.66 4.03
N TYR A 54 9.47 2.71 5.36
CA TYR A 54 10.70 2.34 6.09
C TYR A 54 10.90 0.81 6.08
N LEU A 55 9.81 0.06 6.27
CA LEU A 55 9.79 -1.39 6.28
C LEU A 55 8.55 -1.88 5.54
N VAL A 56 8.70 -2.96 4.76
CA VAL A 56 7.61 -3.65 4.10
C VAL A 56 7.63 -5.10 4.57
N ILE A 57 6.52 -5.55 5.14
CA ILE A 57 6.34 -6.93 5.59
C ILE A 57 5.26 -7.55 4.72
N CYS A 58 5.57 -8.70 4.13
CA CYS A 58 4.65 -9.46 3.31
C CYS A 58 4.23 -10.69 4.10
N ASN A 59 2.95 -10.76 4.49
CA ASN A 59 2.41 -12.00 5.03
C ASN A 59 2.06 -12.90 3.86
N SER A 60 2.99 -13.76 3.47
CA SER A 60 2.75 -14.84 2.53
C SER A 60 2.09 -16.00 3.28
N ASP A 61 0.83 -15.84 3.71
CA ASP A 61 0.02 -17.00 4.04
C ASP A 61 -0.34 -17.66 2.70
N ASN A 62 0.51 -18.59 2.26
CA ASN A 62 0.19 -19.53 1.18
C ASN A 62 -1.06 -20.29 1.63
N ILE A 63 -2.21 -19.90 1.09
CA ILE A 63 -3.37 -20.79 1.04
C ILE A 63 -3.09 -21.71 -0.15
N GLU A 64 -2.42 -22.83 0.14
CA GLU A 64 -2.52 -24.05 -0.69
C GLU A 64 -3.89 -24.70 -0.50
#